data_AF-A0A4U5ZK22-F1
#
_entry.id   AF-A0A4U5ZK22-F1
#
_cell.length_a   1.000
_cell.length_b   1.000
_cell.length_c   1.000
_cell.angle_alpha   90.00
_cell.angle_beta   90.00
_cell.angle_gamma   90.00
#
_symmetry.space_group_name_H-M   'P 1'
#
loop_
_entity.id
_entity.type
_entity.pdbx_description
1 polymer ?
#
loop_
_entity_poly.entity_id
_entity_poly.type
_entity_poly.pdbx_seq_one_letter_code
_entity_poly.pdbx_strand_id
1 'polypeptide(L)'
;MIDIRLLRPLAKAIGARRETQRHLDCLTRQIAARAGRQATTVKVRSRVRRRSSPRPHYHELADRFAFERWGELDTLVCTLAMQEQVIGAFQHRDCEPVRHPAI
;
A
#
# COMPACT_ATOMS: atom_id res chain seq x y z
N MET A 1 13.91 -28.25 -11.86
CA MET A 1 12.67 -28.33 -12.68
C MET A 1 11.64 -27.48 -11.98
N ILE A 2 11.15 -26.40 -12.60
CA ILE A 2 10.10 -25.57 -12.00
C ILE A 2 8.85 -26.44 -11.88
N ASP A 3 8.29 -26.55 -10.68
CA ASP A 3 7.14 -27.40 -10.44
C ASP A 3 5.90 -26.74 -11.08
N ILE A 4 5.47 -27.27 -12.24
CA ILE A 4 4.39 -26.71 -13.06
C ILE A 4 3.08 -26.56 -12.26
N ARG A 5 2.92 -27.36 -11.20
CA ARG A 5 1.78 -27.30 -10.27
C ARG A 5 1.77 -26.01 -9.43
N LEU A 6 2.92 -25.38 -9.20
CA LEU A 6 3.07 -24.15 -8.40
C LEU A 6 2.96 -22.86 -9.24
N LEU A 7 3.09 -22.94 -10.57
CA LEU A 7 3.02 -21.78 -11.47
C LEU A 7 1.67 -21.05 -11.44
N ARG A 8 0.55 -21.79 -11.42
CA ARG A 8 -0.81 -21.18 -11.36
C ARG A 8 -1.06 -20.46 -10.01
N PRO A 9 -0.81 -21.08 -8.85
CA PRO A 9 -0.87 -20.40 -7.56
C PRO A 9 0.04 -19.17 -7.46
N LEU A 10 1.28 -19.28 -7.95
CA LEU A 10 2.24 -18.17 -7.95
C LEU A 10 1.75 -16.99 -8.81
N ALA A 11 1.27 -17.25 -10.02
CA ALA A 11 0.71 -16.22 -10.89
C ALA A 11 -0.50 -15.52 -10.24
N LYS A 12 -1.35 -16.27 -9.54
CA LYS A 12 -2.48 -15.71 -8.77
C LYS A 12 -2.00 -14.83 -7.61
N ALA A 13 -0.99 -15.26 -6.87
CA ALA A 13 -0.41 -14.48 -5.77
C ALA A 13 0.22 -13.17 -6.26
N ILE A 14 0.94 -13.21 -7.39
CA ILE A 14 1.51 -12.02 -8.04
C ILE A 14 0.40 -11.07 -8.51
N GLY A 15 -0.68 -11.60 -9.08
CA GLY A 15 -1.85 -10.81 -9.47
C GLY A 15 -2.50 -10.11 -8.26
N ALA A 16 -2.72 -10.85 -7.17
CA ALA A 16 -3.27 -10.30 -5.94
C ALA A 16 -2.38 -9.20 -5.35
N ARG A 17 -1.06 -9.39 -5.34
CA ARG A 17 -0.07 -8.38 -4.92
C ARG A 17 -0.19 -7.09 -5.71
N ARG A 18 -0.25 -7.18 -7.03
CA ARG A 18 -0.38 -6.00 -7.91
C ARG A 18 -1.69 -5.24 -7.63
N GLU A 19 -2.77 -5.96 -7.39
CA GLU A 19 -4.07 -5.35 -7.10
C GLU A 19 -4.08 -4.64 -5.74
N THR A 20 -3.56 -5.29 -4.70
CA THR A 20 -3.41 -4.68 -3.37
C THR A 20 -2.53 -3.42 -3.43
N GLN A 21 -1.44 -3.46 -4.20
CA GLN A 21 -0.56 -2.31 -4.39
C GLN A 21 -1.24 -1.15 -5.13
N ARG A 22 -1.99 -1.43 -6.19
CA ARG A 22 -2.80 -0.41 -6.88
C ARG A 22 -3.85 0.21 -5.97
N HIS A 23 -4.45 -0.60 -5.11
CA HIS A 23 -5.41 -0.11 -4.13
C HIS A 23 -4.74 0.86 -3.15
N LEU A 24 -3.59 0.50 -2.59
CA LEU A 24 -2.80 1.38 -1.73
C LEU A 24 -2.43 2.69 -2.44
N ASP A 25 -1.95 2.63 -3.68
CA ASP A 25 -1.61 3.82 -4.47
C ASP A 25 -2.84 4.73 -4.68
N CYS A 26 -4.00 4.13 -4.95
CA CYS A 26 -5.26 4.86 -5.09
C CYS A 26 -5.62 5.58 -3.78
N LEU A 27 -5.55 4.90 -2.64
CA LEU A 27 -5.85 5.49 -1.33
C LEU A 27 -4.90 6.64 -0.99
N THR A 28 -3.60 6.45 -1.20
CA THR A 28 -2.60 7.49 -0.97
C THR A 28 -2.86 8.72 -1.84
N ARG A 29 -3.23 8.52 -3.12
CA ARG A 29 -3.61 9.63 -4.01
C ARG A 29 -4.87 10.34 -3.55
N GLN A 30 -5.87 9.61 -3.06
CA GLN A 30 -7.10 10.20 -2.53
C GLN A 30 -6.83 11.06 -1.29
N ILE A 31 -6.01 10.56 -0.36
CA ILE A 31 -5.59 11.28 0.84
C ILE A 31 -4.85 12.57 0.45
N ALA A 32 -3.86 12.47 -0.43
CA ALA A 32 -3.10 13.61 -0.93
C ALA A 32 -4.01 14.65 -1.61
N ALA A 33 -4.89 14.21 -2.50
CA ALA A 33 -5.83 15.10 -3.20
C ALA A 33 -6.78 15.79 -2.21
N ARG A 34 -7.26 15.09 -1.19
CA ARG A 34 -8.13 15.66 -0.16
C ARG A 34 -7.38 16.68 0.72
N ALA A 35 -6.16 16.35 1.15
CA ALA A 35 -5.28 17.26 1.87
C ALA A 35 -5.00 18.54 1.06
N GLY A 36 -4.70 18.40 -0.23
CA GLY A 36 -4.46 19.52 -1.13
C GLY A 36 -5.67 20.43 -1.30
N ARG A 37 -6.87 19.85 -1.48
CA ARG A 37 -8.13 20.61 -1.54
C ARG A 37 -8.40 21.36 -0.24
N GLN A 38 -8.23 20.72 0.91
CA GLN A 38 -8.50 21.35 2.20
C GLN A 38 -7.47 22.45 2.53
N ALA A 39 -6.19 22.24 2.25
CA ALA A 39 -5.15 23.26 2.37
C ALA A 39 -5.45 24.49 1.49
N THR A 40 -5.91 24.27 0.26
CA THR A 40 -6.30 25.35 -0.66
C THR A 40 -7.50 26.13 -0.12
N THR A 41 -8.54 25.45 0.35
CA THR A 41 -9.72 26.09 0.94
C THR A 41 -9.36 26.92 2.19
N VAL A 42 -8.52 26.40 3.08
CA VAL A 42 -8.03 27.13 4.26
C VAL A 42 -7.24 28.37 3.84
N LYS A 43 -6.36 28.25 2.84
CA LYS A 43 -5.58 29.36 2.28
C LYS A 43 -6.49 30.44 1.69
N VAL A 44 -7.50 30.07 0.90
CA VAL A 44 -8.47 31.01 0.30
C VAL A 44 -9.29 31.70 1.40
N ARG A 45 -9.86 30.94 2.34
CA ARG A 45 -10.72 31.49 3.41
C ARG A 45 -9.98 32.46 4.33
N SER A 46 -8.71 32.17 4.64
CA SER A 46 -7.90 33.05 5.48
C SER A 46 -7.56 34.38 4.79
N ARG A 47 -7.34 34.38 3.48
CA ARG A 47 -7.18 35.63 2.68
C ARG A 47 -8.44 36.49 2.74
N VAL A 48 -9.60 35.87 2.55
CA VAL A 48 -10.90 36.58 2.59
C VAL A 48 -11.17 37.18 3.97
N ARG A 49 -10.84 36.47 5.06
CA ARG A 49 -11.21 36.88 6.43
C ARG A 49 -10.14 37.68 7.18
N ARG A 50 -9.01 38.06 6.54
CA ARG A 50 -7.84 38.71 7.18
C ARG A 50 -7.43 38.08 8.52
N ARG A 51 -7.64 36.77 8.69
CA ARG A 51 -7.34 36.05 9.95
C ARG A 51 -5.99 35.35 9.85
N SER A 52 -5.12 35.61 10.83
CA SER A 52 -3.83 34.98 11.09
C SER A 52 -3.93 33.68 11.90
N SER A 53 -5.05 32.95 11.79
CA SER A 53 -5.22 31.68 12.51
C SER A 53 -4.17 30.65 12.06
N PRO A 54 -3.63 29.82 12.98
CA PRO A 54 -2.70 28.74 12.64
C PRO A 54 -3.31 27.86 11.55
N ARG A 55 -2.62 27.78 10.41
CA ARG A 55 -3.07 27.00 9.27
C ARG A 55 -2.53 25.59 9.46
N PRO A 56 -3.38 24.55 9.51
CA PRO A 56 -2.85 23.19 9.47
C PRO A 56 -2.09 23.01 8.16
N HIS A 57 -0.84 22.55 8.27
CA HIS A 57 0.02 22.37 7.11
C HIS A 57 -0.51 21.21 6.26
N TYR A 58 -0.13 21.14 4.97
CA TYR A 58 -0.57 20.05 4.10
C TYR A 58 -0.25 18.68 4.71
N HIS A 59 0.94 18.54 5.31
CA HIS A 59 1.38 17.33 5.98
C HIS A 59 0.47 16.94 7.14
N GLU A 60 0.14 17.87 8.04
CA GLU A 60 -0.79 17.59 9.17
C GLU A 60 -2.19 17.16 8.69
N LEU A 61 -2.67 17.73 7.57
CA LEU A 61 -3.93 17.32 6.97
C LEU A 61 -3.85 15.92 6.36
N ALA A 62 -2.75 15.62 5.67
CA ALA A 62 -2.51 14.30 5.09
C ALA A 62 -2.38 13.23 6.19
N ASP A 63 -1.62 13.51 7.25
CA ASP A 63 -1.41 12.62 8.40
C ASP A 63 -2.72 12.35 9.13
N ARG A 64 -3.52 13.40 9.35
CA ARG A 64 -4.85 13.24 9.95
C ARG A 64 -5.77 12.37 9.09
N PHE A 65 -5.79 12.58 7.77
CA PHE A 65 -6.62 11.75 6.89
C PHE A 65 -6.10 10.31 6.77
N ALA A 66 -4.79 10.10 6.82
CA ALA A 66 -4.21 8.78 6.90
C ALA A 66 -4.58 8.10 8.22
N PHE A 67 -4.56 8.82 9.33
CA PHE A 67 -4.99 8.34 10.64
C PHE A 67 -6.47 7.95 10.67
N GLU A 68 -7.35 8.80 10.13
CA GLU A 68 -8.79 8.50 9.98
C GLU A 68 -9.05 7.21 9.18
N ARG A 69 -8.12 6.80 8.30
CA ARG A 69 -8.19 5.58 7.48
C ARG A 69 -7.15 4.52 7.86
N TRP A 70 -6.53 4.63 9.03
CA TRP A 70 -5.38 3.81 9.39
C TRP A 70 -5.69 2.32 9.34
N GLY A 71 -6.85 1.88 9.84
CA GLY A 71 -7.24 0.47 9.82
C GLY A 71 -7.37 -0.13 8.41
N GLU A 72 -7.81 0.66 7.44
CA GLU A 72 -7.88 0.23 6.03
C GLU A 72 -6.48 0.09 5.42
N LEU A 73 -5.62 1.07 5.68
CA LEU A 73 -4.23 1.06 5.22
C LEU A 73 -3.44 -0.10 5.84
N ASP A 74 -3.58 -0.28 7.15
CA ASP A 74 -2.92 -1.33 7.91
C ASP A 74 -3.32 -2.73 7.42
N THR A 75 -4.62 -2.95 7.16
CA THR A 75 -5.13 -4.20 6.59
C THR A 75 -4.51 -4.48 5.21
N LEU A 76 -4.41 -3.47 4.35
CA LEU A 76 -3.83 -3.63 3.02
C LEU A 76 -2.31 -3.87 3.08
N VAL A 77 -1.59 -3.19 3.98
CA VAL A 77 -0.15 -3.41 4.20
C VAL A 77 0.12 -4.81 4.74
N CYS A 78 -0.66 -5.27 5.73
CA CYS A 78 -0.55 -6.63 6.24
C CYS A 78 -0.86 -7.68 5.16
N THR A 79 -1.89 -7.43 4.34
CA THR A 79 -2.24 -8.30 3.21
C THR A 79 -1.11 -8.37 2.19
N LEU A 80 -0.48 -7.22 1.88
CA LEU A 80 0.64 -7.15 0.97
C LEU A 80 1.84 -7.95 1.51
N ALA A 81 2.17 -7.79 2.79
CA ALA A 81 3.25 -8.55 3.44
C ALA A 81 3.00 -10.06 3.41
N MET A 82 1.77 -10.51 3.64
CA MET A 82 1.40 -11.92 3.52
C MET A 82 1.56 -12.43 2.08
N GLN A 83 1.12 -11.66 1.08
CA GLN A 83 1.28 -12.02 -0.33
C GLN A 83 2.75 -12.12 -0.74
N GLU A 84 3.60 -11.20 -0.25
CA GLU A 84 5.05 -11.22 -0.51
C GLU A 84 5.73 -12.43 0.14
N GLN A 85 5.34 -12.80 1.36
CA GLN A 85 5.82 -14.04 2.00
C GLN A 85 5.42 -15.28 1.20
N VAL A 86 4.16 -15.36 0.75
CA VAL A 86 3.67 -16.48 -0.07
C VAL A 86 4.46 -16.57 -1.38
N ILE A 87 4.69 -15.45 -2.07
CA ILE A 87 5.49 -15.40 -3.29
C ILE A 87 6.93 -15.87 -3.02
N GLY A 88 7.55 -15.39 -1.93
CA GLY A 88 8.90 -15.79 -1.54
C GLY A 88 9.01 -17.28 -1.23
N ALA A 89 8.00 -17.87 -0.58
CA ALA A 89 7.97 -19.30 -0.30
C ALA A 89 7.89 -20.16 -1.57
N PHE A 90 7.15 -19.73 -2.60
CA PHE A 90 7.14 -20.41 -3.90
C PHE A 90 8.49 -20.29 -4.61
N GLN A 91 9.09 -19.10 -4.62
CA GLN A 91 10.41 -18.88 -5.24
C GLN A 91 11.52 -19.70 -4.57
N HIS A 92 11.49 -19.85 -3.24
CA HIS A 92 12.46 -20.68 -2.52
C HIS A 92 12.32 -22.16 -2.87
N ARG A 93 11.09 -22.67 -3.05
CA ARG A 93 10.84 -24.06 -3.45
C ARG A 93 11.34 -24.36 -4.86
N ASP A 94 11.31 -23.38 -5.76
CA ASP A 94 11.85 -23.52 -7.11
C ASP A 94 13.40 -23.53 -7.12
N CYS A 95 14.05 -22.97 -6.10
CA CYS A 95 15.50 -22.85 -5.97
C CYS A 95 16.17 -23.96 -5.14
N GLU A 96 15.42 -24.77 -4.38
CA GLU A 96 16.00 -25.90 -3.64
C GLU A 96 16.43 -26.99 -4.63
N PRO A 97 17.74 -27.26 -4.81
CA PRO A 97 18.16 -28.43 -5.55
C PRO A 97 17.68 -29.64 -4.75
N VAL A 98 16.94 -30.53 -5.40
CA VAL A 98 16.59 -31.86 -4.85
C VAL A 98 17.89 -32.49 -4.36
N ARG A 99 18.16 -32.39 -3.06
CA ARG A 99 19.24 -33.13 -2.42
C ARG A 99 18.78 -34.57 -2.44
N HIS A 100 19.09 -35.27 -3.53
CA HIS A 100 19.02 -36.71 -3.57
C HIS A 100 19.89 -37.23 -2.42
N PRO A 101 19.33 -37.97 -1.45
CA PRO A 101 20.16 -38.69 -0.51
C PRO A 101 20.96 -39.69 -1.35
N ALA A 102 22.27 -39.46 -1.42
CA ALA A 102 23.18 -40.48 -1.94
C ALA A 102 23.21 -41.60 -0.91
N ILE A 103 22.47 -42.67 -1.23
CA ILE A 103 22.56 -44.06 -0.77
C ILE A 103 22.57 -44.26 0.74
#